data_AF-A0A9C9W571-F1
#
_entry.id   AF-A0A9C9W571-F1
#
_cell.length_a   1.000
_cell.length_b   1.000
_cell.length_c   1.000
_cell.angle_alpha   90.00
_cell.angle_beta   90.00
_cell.angle_gamma   90.00
#
_symmetry.space_group_name_H-M   'P 1'
#
loop_
_entity.id
_entity.type
_entity.pdbx_description
1 polymer ?
#
loop_
_entity_poly.entity_id
_entity_poly.type
_entity_poly.pdbx_seq_one_letter_code
_entity_poly.pdbx_strand_id
1 'polypeptide(L)'
;KIVRIDGSLFFGAVSHVAETLRNFRQQNPDQKFLLVVATGINFIDVAGAELLAQEANNYRNKGGRMFLYQIKEGVCGPLRRGGYIKDVGDENMFDSKTEAIHEIFTDFFDKDICARCDKRIFRECETVPRLDAPAKEKQAEETGK
;
A
#
# COMPACT_ATOMS: atom_id res chain seq x y z
N LYS A 1 5.22 3.25 0.93
CA LYS A 1 5.37 3.31 2.40
C LYS A 1 4.40 2.31 3.01
N ILE A 2 4.78 1.63 4.10
CA ILE A 2 3.89 0.79 4.88
C ILE A 2 3.75 1.42 6.27
N VAL A 3 2.52 1.58 6.76
CA VAL A 3 2.21 2.18 8.07
C VAL A 3 1.24 1.27 8.78
N ARG A 4 1.40 1.10 10.09
CA ARG A 4 0.43 0.40 10.93
C ARG A 4 -0.36 1.42 11.76
N ILE A 5 -1.67 1.23 11.83
CA ILE A 5 -2.56 2.00 12.70
C ILE A 5 -3.13 1.04 13.73
N ASP A 6 -2.89 1.34 15.00
CA ASP A 6 -3.40 0.59 16.15
C ASP A 6 -4.36 1.46 16.95
N GLY A 7 -5.49 0.88 17.39
CA GLY A 7 -6.50 1.56 18.21
C GLY A 7 -7.84 1.74 17.50
N SER A 8 -8.53 2.84 17.77
CA SER A 8 -9.84 3.15 17.19
C SER A 8 -9.77 4.47 16.44
N LEU A 9 -10.42 4.56 15.29
CA LEU A 9 -10.53 5.79 14.51
C LEU A 9 -11.85 6.47 14.82
N PHE A 10 -11.82 7.40 15.77
CA PHE A 10 -13.00 8.16 16.19
C PHE A 10 -12.68 9.64 16.30
N PHE A 11 -13.69 10.48 16.44
CA PHE A 11 -13.57 11.95 16.51
C PHE A 11 -12.43 12.45 17.43
N GLY A 12 -12.16 11.79 18.56
CA GLY A 12 -11.09 12.18 19.48
C GLY A 12 -9.67 11.76 19.07
N ALA A 13 -9.52 10.84 18.11
CA ALA A 13 -8.22 10.30 17.69
C ALA A 13 -7.84 10.68 16.24
N VAL A 14 -8.82 11.05 15.40
CA VAL A 14 -8.59 11.31 13.98
C VAL A 14 -7.58 12.42 13.71
N SER A 15 -7.56 13.49 14.51
CA SER A 15 -6.64 14.62 14.30
C SER A 15 -5.17 14.18 14.34
N HIS A 16 -4.80 13.33 15.29
CA HIS A 16 -3.43 12.84 15.43
C HIS A 16 -3.02 11.93 14.26
N VAL A 17 -3.93 11.04 13.84
CA VAL A 17 -3.70 10.15 12.69
C VAL A 17 -3.59 10.97 11.40
N ALA A 18 -4.49 11.93 11.19
CA ALA A 18 -4.50 12.81 10.04
C ALA A 18 -3.20 13.63 9.92
N GLU A 19 -2.74 14.21 11.04
CA GLU A 19 -1.49 14.96 11.08
C GLU A 19 -0.28 14.06 10.75
N THR A 20 -0.24 12.85 11.31
CA THR A 20 0.84 11.89 11.04
C THR A 20 0.89 11.50 9.56
N LEU A 21 -0.26 11.17 8.96
CA LEU A 21 -0.36 10.85 7.54
C LEU A 21 0.03 12.04 6.66
N ARG A 22 -0.40 13.25 7.03
CA ARG A 22 0.00 14.49 6.36
C ARG A 22 1.50 14.69 6.39
N ASN A 23 2.13 14.47 7.54
CA ASN A 23 3.58 14.59 7.70
C ASN A 23 4.32 13.60 6.79
N PHE A 24 3.85 12.36 6.67
CA PHE A 24 4.44 11.41 5.71
C PHE A 24 4.35 11.90 4.26
N ARG A 25 3.20 12.45 3.85
CA ARG A 25 3.00 13.01 2.50
C ARG A 25 3.86 14.25 2.25
N GLN A 26 4.13 15.05 3.27
CA GLN A 26 4.96 16.27 3.15
C GLN A 26 6.45 15.94 3.12
N GLN A 27 6.90 15.01 3.96
CA GLN A 27 8.31 14.60 4.02
C GLN A 27 8.75 13.79 2.81
N ASN A 28 7.82 13.07 2.16
CA ASN A 28 8.10 12.20 1.02
C ASN A 28 7.08 12.46 -0.10
N PRO A 29 7.14 13.62 -0.78
CA PRO A 29 6.14 13.98 -1.80
C PRO A 29 6.08 13.01 -2.97
N ASP A 30 7.21 12.37 -3.32
CA ASP A 30 7.30 11.37 -4.38
C ASP A 30 6.82 9.97 -3.97
N GLN A 31 6.54 9.76 -2.67
CA GLN A 31 6.00 8.49 -2.17
C GLN A 31 4.49 8.43 -2.46
N LYS A 32 4.15 7.99 -3.67
CA LYS A 32 2.76 7.93 -4.17
C LYS A 32 1.92 6.77 -3.63
N PHE A 33 2.54 5.75 -3.05
CA PHE A 33 1.82 4.56 -2.56
C PHE A 33 1.92 4.39 -1.04
N LEU A 34 0.78 4.11 -0.41
CA LEU A 34 0.67 3.83 1.03
C LEU A 34 -0.10 2.53 1.25
N LEU A 35 0.49 1.59 1.98
CA LEU A 35 -0.22 0.43 2.52
C LEU A 35 -0.42 0.62 4.02
N VAL A 36 -1.68 0.65 4.46
CA VAL A 36 -2.06 0.74 5.87
C VAL A 36 -2.35 -0.67 6.39
N VAL A 37 -1.57 -1.11 7.37
CA VAL A 37 -1.85 -2.32 8.15
C VAL A 37 -2.94 -1.97 9.16
N ALA A 38 -4.16 -2.38 8.86
CA ALA A 38 -5.38 -2.05 9.58
C ALA A 38 -5.78 -3.11 10.64
N THR A 39 -4.98 -4.17 10.81
CA THR A 39 -5.23 -5.24 11.82
C THR A 39 -5.54 -4.73 13.23
N GLY A 40 -4.94 -3.59 13.62
CA GLY A 40 -5.07 -2.98 14.93
C GLY A 40 -6.27 -2.04 15.09
N ILE A 41 -6.99 -1.75 13.99
CA ILE A 41 -8.16 -0.88 14.01
C ILE A 41 -9.36 -1.69 14.50
N ASN A 42 -9.88 -1.35 15.68
CA ASN A 42 -10.97 -2.09 16.32
C ASN A 42 -12.34 -1.46 16.11
N PHE A 43 -12.38 -0.16 15.86
CA PHE A 43 -13.61 0.61 15.72
C PHE A 43 -13.36 1.83 14.82
N ILE A 44 -14.39 2.22 14.08
CA ILE A 44 -14.41 3.43 13.28
C ILE A 44 -15.77 4.12 13.39
N ASP A 45 -15.76 5.44 13.63
CA ASP A 45 -16.95 6.28 13.50
C ASP A 45 -16.97 7.02 12.15
N VAL A 46 -17.92 7.93 11.98
CA VAL A 46 -18.05 8.74 10.76
C VAL A 46 -16.80 9.57 10.48
N ALA A 47 -16.20 10.20 11.49
CA ALA A 47 -15.01 11.03 11.31
C ALA A 47 -13.79 10.17 10.92
N GLY A 48 -13.66 8.98 11.51
CA GLY A 48 -12.63 8.03 11.14
C GLY A 48 -12.78 7.53 9.70
N ALA A 49 -14.02 7.27 9.27
CA ALA A 49 -14.32 6.84 7.91
C ALA A 49 -14.03 7.95 6.88
N GLU A 50 -14.43 9.18 7.18
CA GLU A 50 -14.09 10.36 6.37
C GLU A 50 -12.58 10.55 6.25
N LEU A 51 -11.83 10.38 7.34
CA LEU A 51 -10.37 10.48 7.31
C LEU A 51 -9.76 9.49 6.30
N LEU A 52 -10.17 8.21 6.33
CA LEU A 52 -9.65 7.20 5.40
C LEU A 52 -10.03 7.51 3.95
N ALA A 53 -11.27 7.95 3.70
CA ALA A 53 -11.74 8.35 2.37
C ALA A 53 -10.96 9.55 1.83
N GLN A 54 -10.78 10.59 2.65
CA GLN A 54 -10.00 11.78 2.30
C GLN A 54 -8.55 11.41 2.02
N GLU A 55 -7.96 10.51 2.81
CA GLU A 55 -6.58 10.08 2.60
C GLU A 55 -6.40 9.27 1.32
N ALA A 56 -7.32 8.37 1.01
CA ALA A 56 -7.33 7.65 -0.26
C ALA A 56 -7.39 8.62 -1.45
N ASN A 57 -8.25 9.64 -1.37
CA ASN A 57 -8.36 10.70 -2.36
C ASN A 57 -7.07 11.54 -2.48
N ASN A 58 -6.42 11.87 -1.37
CA ASN A 58 -5.14 12.59 -1.37
C ASN A 58 -4.04 11.83 -2.15
N TYR A 59 -3.96 10.51 -1.97
CA TYR A 59 -3.00 9.68 -2.72
C TYR A 59 -3.40 9.53 -4.19
N ARG A 60 -4.69 9.32 -4.48
CA ARG A 60 -5.22 9.23 -5.85
C ARG A 60 -4.91 10.50 -6.66
N ASN A 61 -5.12 11.67 -6.08
CA ASN A 61 -4.86 12.97 -6.72
C ASN A 61 -3.38 13.21 -7.04
N LYS A 62 -2.46 12.46 -6.41
CA LYS A 62 -1.01 12.50 -6.71
C LYS A 62 -0.57 11.43 -7.74
N GLY A 63 -1.53 10.77 -8.39
CA GLY A 63 -1.27 9.63 -9.28
C GLY A 63 -0.82 8.38 -8.52
N GLY A 64 -1.23 8.27 -7.26
CA GLY A 64 -0.87 7.22 -6.34
C GLY A 64 -2.07 6.44 -5.84
N ARG A 65 -1.88 5.65 -4.78
CA ARG A 65 -2.97 4.89 -4.18
C ARG A 65 -2.72 4.55 -2.70
N MET A 66 -3.80 4.50 -1.93
CA MET A 66 -3.80 4.00 -0.57
C MET A 66 -4.47 2.62 -0.55
N PHE A 67 -3.86 1.68 0.15
CA PHE A 67 -4.34 0.30 0.29
C PHE A 67 -4.52 -0.02 1.78
N LEU A 68 -5.46 -0.93 2.08
CA LEU A 68 -5.75 -1.39 3.43
C LEU A 68 -5.48 -2.89 3.52
N TYR A 69 -4.69 -3.31 4.50
CA TYR A 69 -4.42 -4.72 4.79
C TYR A 69 -5.05 -5.14 6.11
N GLN A 70 -5.85 -6.22 6.08
CA GLN A 70 -6.53 -6.83 7.22
C GLN A 70 -7.40 -5.84 8.00
N ILE A 71 -8.34 -5.21 7.31
CA ILE A 71 -9.37 -4.42 7.99
C ILE A 71 -10.46 -5.36 8.54
N LYS A 72 -10.84 -5.18 9.80
CA LYS A 72 -11.87 -6.01 10.42
C LYS A 72 -13.24 -5.70 9.82
N GLU A 73 -14.11 -6.70 9.72
CA GLU A 73 -15.47 -6.51 9.18
C GLU A 73 -16.29 -5.48 9.98
N GLY A 74 -16.09 -5.42 11.31
CA GLY A 74 -16.71 -4.39 12.15
C GLY A 74 -16.29 -2.95 11.81
N VAL A 75 -15.18 -2.77 11.11
CA VAL A 75 -14.66 -1.49 10.60
C VAL A 75 -15.03 -1.29 9.13
N CYS A 76 -15.00 -2.36 8.34
CA CYS A 76 -15.40 -2.35 6.92
C CYS A 76 -16.90 -2.03 6.74
N GLY A 77 -17.76 -2.60 7.58
CA GLY A 77 -19.21 -2.39 7.52
C GLY A 77 -19.62 -0.91 7.59
N PRO A 78 -19.14 -0.12 8.56
CA PRO A 78 -19.33 1.34 8.59
C PRO A 78 -18.84 2.06 7.32
N LEU A 79 -17.67 1.71 6.76
CA LEU A 79 -17.16 2.30 5.52
C LEU A 79 -18.11 2.04 4.34
N ARG A 80 -18.64 0.82 4.24
CA ARG A 80 -19.61 0.44 3.19
C ARG A 80 -20.95 1.16 3.37
N ARG A 81 -21.53 1.13 4.57
CA ARG A 81 -22.83 1.77 4.87
C ARG A 81 -22.80 3.29 4.68
N GLY A 82 -21.68 3.92 5.05
CA GLY A 82 -21.47 5.36 4.87
C GLY A 82 -21.10 5.79 3.45
N GLY A 83 -20.89 4.85 2.52
CA GLY A 83 -20.49 5.16 1.14
C GLY A 83 -19.01 5.49 0.94
N TYR A 84 -18.24 5.64 2.02
CA TYR A 84 -16.81 5.94 2.03
C TYR A 84 -15.95 4.89 1.32
N ILE A 85 -16.44 3.64 1.26
CA ILE A 85 -15.74 2.56 0.56
C ILE A 85 -15.47 2.89 -0.92
N LYS A 86 -16.31 3.73 -1.55
CA LYS A 86 -16.12 4.15 -2.95
C LYS A 86 -14.89 5.05 -3.11
N ASP A 87 -14.63 5.89 -2.12
CA ASP A 87 -13.46 6.76 -2.10
C ASP A 87 -12.19 5.99 -1.76
N VAL A 88 -12.29 5.03 -0.83
CA VAL A 88 -11.18 4.14 -0.48
C VAL A 88 -10.83 3.19 -1.63
N GLY A 89 -11.84 2.69 -2.33
CA GLY A 89 -11.74 1.65 -3.36
C GLY A 89 -11.80 0.27 -2.71
N ASP A 90 -12.83 -0.51 -3.06
CA ASP A 90 -13.03 -1.87 -2.54
C ASP A 90 -11.91 -2.80 -3.00
N GLU A 91 -11.40 -2.57 -4.20
CA GLU A 91 -10.26 -3.25 -4.80
C GLU A 91 -8.93 -2.98 -4.09
N ASN A 92 -8.88 -2.00 -3.19
CA ASN A 92 -7.66 -1.65 -2.47
C ASN A 92 -7.61 -2.27 -1.06
N MET A 93 -8.53 -3.17 -0.76
CA MET A 93 -8.61 -3.91 0.50
C MET A 93 -8.10 -5.34 0.32
N PHE A 94 -7.16 -5.74 1.18
CA PHE A 94 -6.53 -7.05 1.12
C PHE A 94 -6.61 -7.77 2.46
N ASP A 95 -6.91 -9.06 2.44
CA ASP A 95 -6.86 -9.92 3.62
C ASP A 95 -5.51 -10.61 3.81
N SER A 96 -4.71 -10.71 2.73
CA SER A 96 -3.40 -11.31 2.70
C SER A 96 -2.30 -10.29 2.43
N LYS A 97 -1.26 -10.30 3.26
CA LYS A 97 -0.08 -9.43 3.07
C LYS A 97 0.66 -9.78 1.80
N THR A 98 0.76 -11.08 1.50
CA THR A 98 1.46 -11.56 0.31
C THR A 98 0.73 -11.11 -0.95
N GLU A 99 -0.59 -11.21 -0.97
CA GLU A 99 -1.43 -10.73 -2.07
C GLU A 99 -1.31 -9.22 -2.23
N ALA A 100 -1.44 -8.46 -1.14
CA ALA A 100 -1.30 -7.00 -1.17
C ALA A 100 0.04 -6.58 -1.77
N ILE A 101 1.16 -7.14 -1.28
CA ILE A 101 2.50 -6.77 -1.78
C ILE A 101 2.66 -7.20 -3.24
N HIS A 102 2.20 -8.41 -3.60
CA HIS A 102 2.29 -8.92 -4.95
C HIS A 102 1.55 -8.05 -5.96
N GLU A 103 0.29 -7.70 -5.68
CA GLU A 103 -0.54 -6.87 -6.56
C GLU A 103 0.00 -5.45 -6.65
N ILE A 104 0.30 -4.83 -5.49
CA ILE A 104 0.87 -3.47 -5.44
C ILE A 104 2.17 -3.42 -6.25
N PHE A 105 3.04 -4.41 -6.08
CA PHE A 105 4.27 -4.49 -6.83
C PHE A 105 3.97 -4.63 -8.32
N THR A 106 3.19 -5.63 -8.73
CA THR A 106 2.98 -5.99 -10.13
C THR A 106 2.31 -4.87 -10.91
N ASP A 107 1.26 -4.28 -10.36
CA ASP A 107 0.35 -3.42 -11.13
C ASP A 107 0.68 -1.93 -10.99
N PHE A 108 1.36 -1.52 -9.91
CA PHE A 108 1.55 -0.10 -9.60
C PHE A 108 3.01 0.35 -9.54
N PHE A 109 3.97 -0.55 -9.33
CA PHE A 109 5.38 -0.14 -9.22
C PHE A 109 6.06 -0.08 -10.59
N ASP A 110 6.75 1.03 -10.82
CA ASP A 110 7.59 1.26 -11.99
C ASP A 110 8.80 0.31 -11.97
N LYS A 111 8.87 -0.55 -13.00
CA LYS A 111 9.91 -1.58 -13.11
C LYS A 111 11.27 -1.01 -13.48
N ASP A 112 11.34 0.15 -14.12
CA ASP A 112 12.61 0.82 -14.43
C ASP A 112 13.25 1.36 -13.15
N ILE A 113 12.43 1.89 -12.24
CA ILE A 113 12.88 2.26 -10.89
C ILE A 113 13.34 0.99 -10.14
N CYS A 114 12.53 -0.08 -10.17
CA CYS A 114 12.89 -1.33 -9.50
C CYS A 114 14.20 -1.92 -10.04
N ALA A 115 14.44 -1.89 -11.34
CA ALA A 115 15.64 -2.45 -11.98
C ALA A 115 16.94 -1.76 -11.54
N ARG A 116 16.87 -0.50 -11.09
CA ARG A 116 17.99 0.30 -10.55
C ARG A 116 18.02 0.37 -9.03
N CYS A 117 17.01 -0.18 -8.35
CA CYS A 117 16.89 -0.13 -6.89
C CYS A 117 17.88 -1.07 -6.20
N ASP A 118 18.67 -0.53 -5.27
CA ASP A 118 19.65 -1.26 -4.47
C ASP A 118 19.03 -2.01 -3.27
N LYS A 119 17.87 -1.56 -2.78
CA LYS A 119 17.27 -2.07 -1.54
C LYS A 119 16.63 -3.45 -1.65
N ARG A 120 15.97 -3.76 -2.79
CA ARG A 120 15.39 -5.09 -3.10
C ARG A 120 14.67 -5.77 -1.92
N ILE A 121 13.80 -5.04 -1.23
CA ILE A 121 13.26 -5.45 0.09
C ILE A 121 12.19 -6.56 -0.02
N PHE A 122 11.51 -6.64 -1.16
CA PHE A 122 10.38 -7.54 -1.37
C PHE A 122 10.78 -8.77 -2.20
N ARG A 123 10.10 -9.90 -1.99
CA ARG A 123 10.38 -11.14 -2.74
C ARG A 123 10.14 -10.96 -4.23
N GLU A 124 9.13 -10.17 -4.57
CA GLU A 124 8.74 -9.82 -5.93
C GLU A 124 9.86 -9.08 -6.68
N CYS A 125 10.82 -8.46 -5.96
CA CYS A 125 11.96 -7.81 -6.59
C CYS A 125 12.88 -8.81 -7.34
N GLU A 126 12.83 -10.10 -7.00
CA GLU A 126 13.57 -11.16 -7.71
C GLU A 126 13.08 -11.33 -9.15
N THR A 127 11.83 -10.94 -9.44
CA THR A 127 11.25 -11.00 -10.79
C THR A 127 11.79 -9.90 -11.73
N VAL A 128 12.50 -8.90 -11.20
CA VAL A 128 13.03 -7.76 -11.96
C VAL A 128 14.57 -7.85 -12.05
N PRO A 129 15.14 -8.08 -13.25
CA PRO A 129 16.59 -8.06 -13.45
C PRO A 129 17.22 -6.73 -13.00
N ARG A 130 18.44 -6.78 -12.46
CA ARG A 130 19.18 -5.57 -12.10
C ARG A 130 19.92 -5.07 -13.33
N LEU A 131 19.86 -3.77 -13.61
CA LEU A 131 20.57 -3.20 -14.77
C LEU A 131 22.10 -3.16 -14.55
N ASP A 132 22.55 -3.12 -13.31
CA ASP A 132 23.95 -3.14 -12.88
C ASP A 132 24.41 -4.53 -12.40
N ALA A 133 23.60 -5.59 -12.59
CA ALA A 133 24.08 -6.94 -12.32
C ALA A 133 25.04 -7.39 -13.42
N PRO A 134 26.20 -8.00 -13.08
CA PRO A 134 27.05 -8.61 -14.09
C PRO A 134 26.24 -9.66 -14.85
N ALA A 135 26.32 -9.62 -16.18
CA ALA A 135 25.59 -10.54 -17.05
C ALA A 135 25.90 -11.99 -16.65
N LYS A 136 24.87 -12.75 -16.27
CA LYS A 136 25.04 -14.19 -16.07
C LYS A 136 25.32 -14.82 -17.42
N GLU A 137 26.53 -15.34 -17.61
CA GLU A 137 26.89 -16.17 -18.76
C GLU A 137 25.90 -17.33 -18.88
N LYS A 138 25.25 -17.42 -20.04
CA LYS A 138 24.38 -18.53 -20.38
C LYS A 138 25.24 -19.78 -20.55
N GLN A 139 25.18 -20.72 -19.62
CA GLN A 139 25.64 -22.09 -19.89
C GLN A 139 24.62 -22.73 -20.85
N ALA A 140 24.98 -22.74 -22.13
CA ALA A 140 24.35 -23.60 -23.12
C ALA A 140 24.87 -25.03 -22.86
N GLU A 141 24.05 -25.87 -22.24
CA GLU A 141 24.33 -27.31 -22.17
C GLU A 141 23.81 -27.94 -23.46
N GLU A 142 24.74 -28.11 -24.39
CA GLU A 142 24.61 -28.95 -25.58
C GLU A 142 24.40 -30.40 -25.15
N THR A 143 23.15 -30.89 -25.12
CA THR A 143 22.90 -32.33 -25.08
C THR A 143 22.91 -32.88 -26.51
N GLY A 144 24.11 -33.17 -27.00
CA GLY A 144 24.35 -33.97 -28.19
C GLY A 144 25.08 -35.26 -27.81
N LYS A 145 24.33 -36.33 -27.53
CA LYS A 145 24.63 -37.71 -27.96
C LYS A 145 23.51 -38.68 -27.57
#